data_AF-A0A291BVA1-F1
#
_entry.id   AF-A0A291BVA1-F1
#
_cell.length_a   1.000
_cell.length_b   1.000
_cell.length_c   1.000
_cell.angle_alpha   90.00
_cell.angle_beta   90.00
_cell.angle_gamma   90.00
#
_symmetry.space_group_name_H-M   'P 1'
#
loop_
_entity.id
_entity.type
_entity.pdbx_description
1 polymer ?
#
loop_
_entity_poly.entity_id
_entity_poly.type
_entity_poly.pdbx_seq_one_letter_code
_entity_poly.pdbx_strand_id
1 'polypeptide(L)'
;MITIVDIKTIKNALRIDHDYDDELLLDIYIPAAEIDIQTSITSNNDDSFFNDNKLYNLAVIILTNHFYEYHSIQTLDNVKDVNHSLSTLLQKLDGDYRLWAMNQQN
;
A
#
# COMPACT_ATOMS: atom_id res chain seq x y z
N MET A 1 11.38 3.50 -10.85
CA MET A 1 9.95 3.11 -10.90
C MET A 1 9.16 4.34 -10.47
N ILE A 2 7.96 4.60 -11.01
CA ILE A 2 7.14 5.73 -10.55
C ILE A 2 6.29 5.21 -9.40
N THR A 3 6.49 5.70 -8.19
CA THR A 3 5.64 5.40 -7.04
C THR A 3 4.49 6.40 -6.98
N ILE A 4 3.31 5.93 -6.59
CA ILE A 4 2.12 6.77 -6.38
C ILE A 4 2.20 7.43 -4.99
N VAL A 5 2.72 6.71 -3.99
CA VAL A 5 2.92 7.21 -2.64
C VAL A 5 4.34 7.76 -2.48
N ASP A 6 4.44 9.02 -2.07
CA ASP A 6 5.72 9.70 -1.81
C ASP A 6 6.41 9.14 -0.55
N ILE A 7 7.72 8.90 -0.65
CA ILE A 7 8.57 8.45 0.47
C ILE A 7 8.44 9.35 1.70
N LYS A 8 8.29 10.68 1.52
CA LYS A 8 8.09 11.58 2.67
C LYS A 8 6.83 11.25 3.45
N THR A 9 5.75 10.85 2.76
CA THR A 9 4.49 10.44 3.40
C THR A 9 4.69 9.16 4.21
N ILE A 10 5.41 8.19 3.64
CA ILE A 10 5.77 6.94 4.32
C ILE A 10 6.61 7.24 5.57
N LYS A 11 7.73 7.96 5.43
CA LYS A 11 8.62 8.30 6.55
C LYS A 11 7.89 9.04 7.66
N ASN A 12 7.01 9.98 7.33
CA ASN A 12 6.17 10.66 8.32
C ASN A 12 5.21 9.71 9.04
N ALA A 13 4.57 8.77 8.31
CA ALA A 13 3.66 7.80 8.89
C ALA A 13 4.39 6.81 9.83
N LEU A 14 5.59 6.39 9.44
CA LEU A 14 6.43 5.44 10.18
C LEU A 14 7.30 6.10 11.25
N ARG A 15 7.30 7.44 11.33
CA ARG A 15 8.16 8.24 12.21
C ARG A 15 9.66 8.00 11.97
N ILE A 16 10.04 7.76 10.72
CA ILE A 16 11.44 7.63 10.28
C ILE A 16 11.98 9.04 10.04
N ASP A 17 13.03 9.43 10.77
CA ASP A 17 13.66 10.76 10.72
C ASP A 17 15.05 10.76 10.08
N HIS A 18 15.48 9.63 9.52
CA HIS A 18 16.75 9.44 8.85
C HIS A 18 16.60 8.99 7.40
N ASP A 19 17.69 9.05 6.63
CA ASP A 19 17.70 8.70 5.20
C ASP A 19 18.41 7.36 4.91
N TYR A 20 18.84 6.62 5.94
CA TYR A 20 19.63 5.38 5.79
C TYR A 20 18.97 4.31 4.92
N ASP A 21 17.65 4.20 4.99
CA ASP A 21 16.87 3.17 4.29
C ASP A 21 16.05 3.74 3.12
N ASP A 22 16.33 4.97 2.68
CA ASP A 22 15.54 5.63 1.63
C ASP A 22 15.57 4.87 0.31
N GLU A 23 16.75 4.34 -0.06
CA GLU A 23 16.91 3.50 -1.25
C GLU A 23 16.09 2.20 -1.14
N LEU A 24 16.13 1.55 0.03
CA LEU A 24 15.37 0.32 0.28
C LEU A 24 13.85 0.56 0.26
N LEU A 25 13.40 1.68 0.83
CA LEU A 25 11.99 2.11 0.80
C LEU A 25 11.53 2.41 -0.63
N LEU A 26 12.31 3.19 -1.38
CA LEU A 26 11.95 3.64 -2.74
C LEU A 26 12.00 2.53 -3.77
N ASP A 27 13.00 1.65 -3.70
CA ASP A 27 13.25 0.66 -4.76
C ASP A 27 12.58 -0.69 -4.48
N ILE A 28 12.25 -0.99 -3.22
CA ILE A 28 11.73 -2.32 -2.84
C ILE A 28 10.39 -2.22 -2.12
N TYR A 29 10.33 -1.59 -0.94
CA TYR A 29 9.15 -1.75 -0.07
C TYR A 29 7.92 -1.01 -0.56
N ILE A 30 8.05 0.26 -0.97
CA ILE A 30 6.91 1.03 -1.48
C ILE A 30 6.40 0.40 -2.79
N PRO A 31 7.25 0.11 -3.80
CA PRO A 31 6.75 -0.51 -5.03
C PRO A 31 6.14 -1.89 -4.82
N ALA A 32 6.71 -2.72 -3.93
CA ALA A 32 6.14 -4.03 -3.62
C ALA A 32 4.74 -3.89 -3.00
N ALA A 33 4.57 -2.93 -2.08
CA ALA A 33 3.28 -2.69 -1.46
C ALA A 33 2.26 -2.16 -2.48
N GLU A 34 2.66 -1.22 -3.35
CA GLU A 34 1.80 -0.69 -4.41
C GLU A 34 1.31 -1.80 -5.35
N ILE A 35 2.22 -2.66 -5.83
CA ILE A 35 1.90 -3.78 -6.72
C ILE A 35 0.95 -4.78 -6.04
N ASP A 36 1.22 -5.16 -4.80
CA ASP A 36 0.40 -6.14 -4.07
C ASP A 36 -1.05 -5.61 -3.89
N ILE A 37 -1.19 -4.36 -3.43
CA ILE A 37 -2.50 -3.75 -3.27
C ILE A 37 -3.21 -3.61 -4.61
N GLN A 38 -2.55 -3.12 -5.67
CA GLN A 38 -3.20 -2.96 -6.98
C GLN A 38 -3.66 -4.30 -7.56
N THR A 39 -2.81 -5.33 -7.51
CA THR A 39 -3.11 -6.66 -8.06
C THR A 39 -4.17 -7.41 -7.26
N SER A 40 -4.33 -7.08 -5.98
CA SER A 40 -5.45 -7.56 -5.15
C SER A 40 -6.81 -6.97 -5.56
N ILE A 41 -6.83 -5.84 -6.27
CA ILE A 41 -8.06 -5.11 -6.65
C ILE A 41 -8.40 -5.32 -8.13
N THR A 42 -7.39 -5.34 -9.00
CA THR A 42 -7.59 -5.39 -10.45
C THR A 42 -6.39 -6.01 -11.17
N SER A 43 -6.62 -6.51 -12.39
CA SER A 43 -5.55 -6.91 -13.29
C SER A 43 -4.88 -5.73 -14.01
N ASN A 44 -5.46 -4.52 -13.94
CA ASN A 44 -4.88 -3.30 -14.52
C ASN A 44 -4.23 -2.44 -13.42
N ASN A 45 -2.93 -2.61 -13.24
CA ASN A 45 -2.16 -1.97 -12.17
C ASN A 45 -1.82 -0.49 -12.41
N ASP A 46 -2.07 0.07 -13.60
CA ASP A 46 -1.77 1.47 -13.93
C ASP A 46 -3.05 2.32 -14.06
N ASP A 47 -4.04 2.02 -13.22
CA ASP A 47 -5.31 2.72 -13.26
C ASP A 47 -5.25 4.06 -12.49
N SER A 48 -5.72 5.13 -13.14
CA SER A 48 -5.94 6.45 -12.54
C SER A 48 -6.78 6.41 -11.25
N PHE A 49 -7.57 5.35 -11.04
CA PHE A 49 -8.29 5.10 -9.79
C PHE A 49 -7.38 5.15 -8.54
N PHE A 50 -6.13 4.69 -8.65
CA PHE A 50 -5.21 4.63 -7.52
C PHE A 50 -4.57 5.98 -7.20
N ASN A 51 -4.53 6.89 -8.17
CA ASN A 51 -3.94 8.22 -8.00
C ASN A 51 -4.74 9.05 -6.98
N ASP A 52 -4.05 9.62 -6.00
CA ASP A 52 -4.64 10.42 -4.91
C ASP A 52 -5.74 9.71 -4.09
N ASN A 53 -5.86 8.38 -4.20
CA ASN A 53 -6.85 7.61 -3.45
C ASN A 53 -6.37 7.38 -2.01
N LYS A 54 -7.06 8.01 -1.05
CA LYS A 54 -6.68 7.97 0.36
C LYS A 54 -6.73 6.58 0.99
N LEU A 55 -7.66 5.72 0.57
CA LEU A 55 -7.75 4.35 1.07
C LEU A 55 -6.59 3.51 0.52
N TYR A 56 -6.25 3.72 -0.75
CA TYR A 56 -5.10 3.09 -1.39
C TYR A 56 -3.80 3.51 -0.70
N ASN A 57 -3.58 4.81 -0.54
CA ASN A 57 -2.39 5.34 0.14
C ASN A 57 -2.26 4.78 1.57
N LEU A 58 -3.37 4.68 2.31
CA LEU A 58 -3.37 4.08 3.65
C LEU A 58 -3.01 2.59 3.61
N ALA A 59 -3.53 1.82 2.66
CA ALA A 59 -3.20 0.41 2.51
C ALA A 59 -1.72 0.21 2.17
N VAL A 60 -1.17 1.03 1.27
CA VAL A 60 0.26 1.03 0.91
C VAL A 60 1.13 1.39 2.12
N ILE A 61 0.75 2.39 2.92
CA ILE A 61 1.47 2.75 4.15
C ILE A 61 1.50 1.58 5.14
N ILE A 62 0.35 0.93 5.39
CA ILE A 62 0.25 -0.19 6.33
C ILE A 62 1.10 -1.37 5.86
N LEU A 63 1.06 -1.69 4.58
CA LEU A 63 1.82 -2.82 4.03
C LEU A 63 3.33 -2.51 3.96
N THR A 64 3.70 -1.27 3.62
CA THR A 64 5.10 -0.81 3.68
C THR A 64 5.64 -0.88 5.11
N ASN A 65 4.85 -0.44 6.11
CA ASN A 65 5.20 -0.61 7.53
C ASN A 65 5.44 -2.08 7.86
N HIS A 66 4.58 -2.98 7.35
CA HIS A 66 4.73 -4.40 7.60
C HIS A 66 6.02 -4.95 6.98
N PHE A 67 6.38 -4.56 5.76
CA PHE A 67 7.65 -4.97 5.16
C PHE A 67 8.86 -4.40 5.91
N TYR A 68 8.77 -3.15 6.37
CA TYR A 68 9.83 -2.47 7.08
C TYR A 68 10.06 -3.05 8.49
N GLU A 69 9.01 -3.27 9.27
CA GLU A 69 9.12 -3.74 10.66
C GLU A 69 9.43 -5.24 10.78
N TYR A 70 9.01 -6.06 9.80
CA TYR A 70 9.09 -7.52 9.88
C TYR A 70 10.12 -8.15 8.94
N HIS A 71 11.26 -7.48 8.73
CA HIS A 71 12.38 -7.99 7.93
C HIS A 71 13.12 -9.18 8.58
N SER A 72 12.90 -9.47 9.87
CA SER A 72 13.47 -10.63 10.58
C SER A 72 12.39 -11.45 11.29
N ILE A 73 12.42 -12.76 11.08
CA ILE A 73 11.50 -13.76 11.64
C ILE A 73 11.29 -13.54 13.15
N GLN A 74 10.12 -13.00 13.58
CA GLN A 74 9.45 -13.42 14.83
C GLN A 74 8.07 -12.79 15.18
N THR A 75 7.27 -13.65 15.84
CA THR A 75 5.97 -13.53 16.54
C THR A 75 4.67 -13.49 15.71
N LEU A 76 3.92 -14.59 15.81
CA LEU A 76 2.67 -14.92 15.11
C LEU A 76 1.46 -14.03 15.46
N ASP A 77 1.50 -13.29 16.57
CA ASP A 77 0.32 -12.57 17.08
C ASP A 77 0.16 -11.18 16.46
N ASN A 78 1.24 -10.40 16.28
CA ASN A 78 1.17 -9.07 15.65
C ASN A 78 0.83 -9.13 14.15
N VAL A 79 1.14 -10.26 13.49
CA VAL A 79 0.82 -10.49 12.06
C VAL A 79 -0.70 -10.60 11.84
N LYS A 80 -1.46 -11.10 12.82
CA LYS A 80 -2.91 -11.33 12.67
C LYS A 80 -3.72 -10.03 12.59
N ASP A 81 -3.36 -9.01 13.38
CA ASP A 81 -4.12 -7.75 13.45
C ASP A 81 -3.90 -6.85 12.24
N VAL A 82 -2.67 -6.84 11.68
CA VAL A 82 -2.36 -6.14 10.41
C VAL A 82 -3.20 -6.74 9.28
N ASN A 83 -3.28 -8.07 9.22
CA ASN A 83 -4.05 -8.78 8.19
C ASN A 83 -5.54 -8.42 8.20
N HIS A 84 -6.17 -8.26 9.37
CA HIS A 84 -7.60 -7.92 9.44
C HIS A 84 -7.89 -6.49 8.95
N SER A 85 -7.08 -5.53 9.38
CA SER A 85 -7.24 -4.12 8.99
C SER A 85 -7.01 -3.93 7.49
N LEU A 86 -5.98 -4.57 6.95
CA LEU A 86 -5.66 -4.53 5.52
C LEU A 86 -6.77 -5.19 4.68
N SER A 87 -7.28 -6.35 5.11
CA SER A 87 -8.38 -7.05 4.42
C SER A 87 -9.65 -6.20 4.33
N THR A 88 -9.97 -5.46 5.41
CA THR A 88 -11.12 -4.56 5.44
C THR A 88 -10.95 -3.38 4.48
N LEU A 89 -9.73 -2.83 4.38
CA LEU A 89 -9.41 -1.76 3.43
C LEU A 89 -9.49 -2.25 1.98
N LEU A 90 -8.93 -3.42 1.69
CA LEU A 90 -8.97 -4.04 0.37
C LEU A 90 -10.41 -4.28 -0.10
N GLN A 91 -11.29 -4.78 0.77
CA GLN A 91 -12.69 -5.00 0.42
C GLN A 91 -13.43 -3.69 0.08
N LYS A 92 -13.13 -2.59 0.78
CA LYS A 92 -13.68 -1.27 0.46
C LYS A 92 -13.14 -0.73 -0.86
N LEU A 93 -11.81 -0.80 -1.04
CA LEU A 93 -11.13 -0.41 -2.28
C LEU A 93 -11.67 -1.14 -3.50
N ASP A 94 -11.93 -2.44 -3.37
CA ASP A 94 -12.49 -3.29 -4.42
C ASP A 94 -13.93 -2.88 -4.78
N GLY A 95 -14.74 -2.53 -3.78
CA GLY A 95 -16.06 -1.92 -3.98
C GLY A 95 -15.99 -0.60 -4.74
N ASP A 96 -15.12 0.31 -4.29
CA ASP A 96 -14.94 1.63 -4.90
C ASP A 96 -14.40 1.53 -6.34
N TYR A 97 -13.45 0.63 -6.59
CA TYR A 97 -12.88 0.38 -7.91
C TYR A 97 -13.96 -0.09 -8.90
N ARG A 98 -14.82 -1.05 -8.50
CA ARG A 98 -15.91 -1.50 -9.36
C ARG A 98 -16.87 -0.39 -9.75
N LEU A 99 -17.25 0.47 -8.79
CA LEU A 99 -18.12 1.61 -9.06
C LEU A 99 -17.46 2.61 -10.01
N TRP A 100 -16.19 2.91 -9.76
CA TRP A 100 -15.40 3.77 -10.64
C TRP A 100 -15.31 3.20 -12.06
N ALA A 101 -15.00 1.91 -12.21
CA ALA A 101 -14.84 1.24 -13.50
C ALA A 101 -16.16 1.21 -14.30
N MET A 102 -17.30 1.03 -13.62
CA MET A 102 -18.63 1.13 -14.25
C MET A 102 -18.91 2.53 -14.79
N ASN A 103 -18.48 3.58 -14.09
CA ASN A 103 -18.68 4.96 -14.52
C ASN A 103 -17.83 5.33 -15.75
N GLN A 104 -16.71 4.67 -15.98
CA GLN A 104 -15.85 4.90 -17.15
C GLN A 104 -16.37 4.24 -18.44
N GLN A 105 -17.34 3.33 -18.32
CA GLN A 105 -17.94 2.61 -19.46
C GLN A 105 -19.23 3.28 -19.99
N ASN A 106 -19.72 4.32 -19.32
CA ASN A 106 -20.88 5.14 -19.71
C ASN A 106 -20.44 6.46 -20.33
#